data_AF-A0A1H9ETB5-F1
#
_entry.id   AF-A0A1H9ETB5-F1
#
_cell.length_a   1.000
_cell.length_b   1.000
_cell.length_c   1.000
_cell.angle_alpha   90.00
_cell.angle_beta   90.00
_cell.angle_gamma   90.00
#
_symmetry.space_group_name_H-M   'P 1'
#
loop_
_entity.id
_entity.type
_entity.pdbx_description
1 polymer ?
#
loop_
_entity_poly.entity_id
_entity_poly.type
_entity_poly.pdbx_seq_one_letter_code
_entity_poly.pdbx_strand_id
1 'polypeptide(L)'
;MALRQRFTLGVLLGAVVLTTACTGSGGDQQPQDNGAAQQTEVQVEPGVSEPYKAKALADGKNRAIDACGLHDPDAAQKATGDEPDEILPSSSGLNECDLRTHQGEFKSTWTFYLEIGAAYDAARRRDDAPEKLGGMDVFVSEEERTCTISRPIDDNHAVQVRVSASVMSNEKPAKPACQVAREYVTALAPVWQDMPKHGSGRTQPELTLVKLDPCKAASATLDMFEEGYLETGGPMSCTARSAKVTPPQKRDKGVGRPEVNVLWTMNSDPSKLIKAGDDTAREVTVEGRKVVLSKGSFGCTSYIVWDDQVKVDQDNRGDGDELTQQIRVQTATCDNAEEVVKKILAKVGQR
;
A
#
# COMPACT_ATOMS: atom_id res chain seq x y z
N MET A 1 13.37 -20.02 -29.87
CA MET A 1 12.52 -20.37 -31.03
C MET A 1 12.07 -19.06 -31.66
N ALA A 2 12.38 -18.88 -32.95
CA ALA A 2 12.16 -17.64 -33.68
C ALA A 2 10.75 -17.61 -34.29
N LEU A 3 9.97 -16.57 -34.02
CA LEU A 3 8.75 -16.27 -34.76
C LEU A 3 9.00 -15.07 -35.68
N ARG A 4 9.02 -15.35 -36.99
CA ARG A 4 9.11 -14.37 -38.07
C ARG A 4 7.76 -13.69 -38.28
N GLN A 5 7.66 -12.38 -38.05
CA GLN A 5 6.58 -11.56 -38.60
C GLN A 5 7.04 -10.91 -39.92
N ARG A 6 6.25 -11.14 -40.97
CA ARG A 6 6.38 -10.50 -42.28
C ARG A 6 5.56 -9.20 -42.26
N PHE A 7 6.22 -8.06 -42.39
CA PHE A 7 5.56 -6.79 -42.72
C PHE A 7 5.67 -6.52 -44.22
N THR A 8 4.51 -6.38 -44.86
CA THR A 8 4.34 -6.04 -46.26
C THR A 8 4.53 -4.54 -46.43
N LEU A 9 5.50 -4.12 -47.26
CA LEU A 9 5.64 -2.75 -47.74
C LEU A 9 4.48 -2.41 -48.68
N GLY A 10 3.66 -1.44 -48.28
CA GLY A 10 2.74 -0.73 -49.18
C GLY A 10 3.24 0.69 -49.40
N VAL A 11 3.94 0.91 -50.51
CA VAL A 11 4.32 2.24 -51.01
C VAL A 11 3.11 2.83 -51.74
N LEU A 12 2.63 4.00 -51.31
CA LEU A 12 1.78 4.85 -52.13
C LEU A 12 2.25 6.30 -52.01
N LEU A 13 2.85 6.76 -53.11
CA LEU A 13 3.14 8.15 -53.42
C LEU A 13 1.85 8.93 -53.61
N GLY A 14 1.78 10.11 -52.99
CA GLY A 14 0.74 11.10 -53.24
C GLY A 14 1.17 12.46 -52.71
N ALA A 15 1.92 13.20 -53.52
CA ALA A 15 2.26 14.60 -53.27
C ALA A 15 1.10 15.50 -53.74
N VAL A 16 0.55 16.31 -52.84
CA VAL A 16 -0.11 17.58 -53.20
C VAL A 16 0.33 18.63 -52.21
N VAL A 17 1.06 19.62 -52.74
CA VAL A 17 1.44 20.88 -52.10
C VAL A 17 0.26 21.84 -52.22
N LEU A 18 -0.23 22.39 -51.11
CA LEU A 18 -0.87 23.70 -51.09
C LEU A 18 -0.46 24.45 -49.82
N THR A 19 0.26 25.54 -50.07
CA THR A 19 0.72 26.56 -49.14
C THR A 19 -0.42 27.50 -48.74
N THR A 20 -0.71 27.62 -47.45
CA THR A 20 -1.32 28.83 -46.87
C THR A 20 -0.61 29.19 -45.58
N ALA A 21 0.06 30.35 -45.63
CA ALA A 21 0.67 31.02 -44.52
C ALA A 21 -0.41 31.61 -43.60
N CYS A 22 -0.40 31.21 -42.33
CA CYS A 22 -0.93 32.01 -41.23
C CYS A 22 0.18 32.19 -40.20
N THR A 23 0.79 33.37 -40.23
CA THR A 23 1.56 33.96 -39.15
C THR A 23 0.64 34.10 -37.93
N GLY A 24 0.85 33.23 -36.93
CA GLY A 24 0.21 33.30 -35.62
C GLY A 24 1.28 33.37 -34.55
N SER A 25 1.39 34.55 -33.93
CA SER A 25 2.32 34.94 -32.89
C SER A 25 2.50 33.89 -31.79
N GLY A 26 3.75 33.75 -31.34
CA GLY A 26 4.13 32.87 -30.24
C GLY A 26 3.30 33.09 -28.98
N GLY A 27 2.85 31.98 -28.44
CA GLY A 27 2.43 31.84 -27.06
C GLY A 27 3.12 30.61 -26.52
N ASP A 28 4.27 30.82 -25.87
CA ASP A 28 4.78 29.87 -24.89
C ASP A 28 3.72 29.75 -23.80
N GLN A 29 2.73 28.87 -23.99
CA GLN A 29 1.91 28.38 -22.90
C GLN A 29 2.79 27.41 -22.11
N GLN A 30 3.62 28.03 -21.27
CA GLN A 30 4.09 27.45 -20.03
C GLN A 30 2.94 26.64 -19.42
N PRO A 31 3.11 25.34 -19.13
CA PRO A 31 2.07 24.55 -18.50
C PRO A 31 1.59 25.33 -17.29
N GLN A 32 0.33 25.76 -17.30
CA GLN A 32 -0.24 26.35 -16.12
C GLN A 32 -0.21 25.26 -15.05
N ASP A 33 0.64 25.49 -14.05
CA ASP A 33 0.69 24.80 -12.77
C ASP A 33 -0.60 25.13 -12.00
N ASN A 34 -1.74 24.77 -12.60
CA ASN A 34 -3.09 24.96 -12.11
C ASN A 34 -3.37 23.85 -11.11
N GLY A 35 -2.87 24.02 -9.90
CA GLY A 35 -3.26 23.16 -8.80
C GLY A 35 -2.24 23.10 -7.70
N ALA A 36 -1.96 24.22 -7.05
CA ALA A 36 -1.70 24.17 -5.62
C ALA A 36 -2.96 23.58 -4.96
N ALA A 37 -3.07 22.24 -4.97
CA ALA A 37 -4.13 21.51 -4.31
C ALA A 37 -4.09 21.99 -2.86
N GLN A 38 -5.12 22.72 -2.44
CA GLN A 38 -5.29 23.11 -1.05
C GLN A 38 -5.15 21.83 -0.23
N GLN A 39 -4.06 21.73 0.53
CA GLN A 39 -3.87 20.65 1.48
C GLN A 39 -5.04 20.74 2.43
N THR A 40 -6.01 19.83 2.25
CA THR A 40 -7.12 19.72 3.18
C THR A 40 -6.50 19.35 4.51
N GLU A 41 -6.71 20.20 5.51
CA GLU A 41 -6.16 19.97 6.84
C GLU A 41 -6.63 18.59 7.34
N VAL A 42 -5.70 17.76 7.77
CA VAL A 42 -5.98 16.41 8.25
C VAL A 42 -6.80 16.53 9.53
N GLN A 43 -8.06 16.09 9.48
CA GLN A 43 -8.96 16.08 10.63
C GLN A 43 -8.87 14.74 11.35
N VAL A 44 -8.67 14.78 12.67
CA VAL A 44 -8.69 13.57 13.52
C VAL A 44 -10.13 13.26 13.89
N GLU A 45 -10.53 12.00 13.70
CA GLU A 45 -11.90 11.61 14.01
C GLU A 45 -12.23 11.72 15.52
N PRO A 46 -13.41 12.25 15.91
CA PRO A 46 -13.74 12.53 17.31
C PRO A 46 -13.66 11.31 18.24
N GLY A 47 -13.84 10.09 17.71
CA GLY A 47 -13.76 8.85 18.47
C GLY A 47 -12.34 8.44 18.85
N VAL A 48 -11.30 9.07 18.29
CA VAL A 48 -9.89 8.76 18.61
C VAL A 48 -9.58 9.26 20.02
N SER A 49 -9.16 8.34 20.90
CA SER A 49 -8.85 8.71 22.28
C SER A 49 -7.57 9.54 22.38
N GLU A 50 -7.46 10.33 23.45
CA GLU A 50 -6.38 11.32 23.63
C GLU A 50 -4.97 10.78 23.39
N PRO A 51 -4.60 9.57 23.90
CA PRO A 51 -3.26 9.02 23.66
C PRO A 51 -2.91 8.79 22.19
N TYR A 52 -3.91 8.66 21.31
CA TYR A 52 -3.72 8.34 19.90
C TYR A 52 -3.95 9.53 18.95
N LYS A 53 -4.38 10.71 19.44
CA LYS A 53 -4.68 11.86 18.56
C LYS A 53 -3.47 12.33 17.75
N ALA A 54 -2.31 12.47 18.41
CA ALA A 54 -1.08 12.86 17.72
C ALA A 54 -0.67 11.83 16.66
N LYS A 55 -0.80 10.54 16.97
CA LYS A 55 -0.55 9.46 16.02
C LYS A 55 -1.53 9.50 14.85
N ALA A 56 -2.83 9.68 15.10
CA ALA A 56 -3.85 9.76 14.05
C ALA A 56 -3.62 10.94 13.10
N LEU A 57 -3.16 12.09 13.62
CA LEU A 57 -2.78 13.24 12.79
C LEU A 57 -1.58 12.92 11.90
N ALA A 58 -0.55 12.25 12.43
CA ALA A 58 0.60 11.82 11.65
C ALA A 58 0.23 10.78 10.60
N ASP A 59 -0.54 9.75 10.98
CA ASP A 59 -1.04 8.69 10.11
C ASP A 59 -1.89 9.27 8.95
N GLY A 60 -2.71 10.29 9.20
CA GLY A 60 -3.49 10.97 8.17
C GLY A 60 -2.63 11.77 7.18
N LYS A 61 -1.51 12.36 7.61
CA LYS A 61 -0.52 12.98 6.71
C LYS A 61 0.22 11.92 5.89
N ASN A 62 0.63 10.84 6.55
CA ASN A 62 1.39 9.74 5.95
C ASN A 62 0.57 9.00 4.89
N ARG A 63 -0.74 8.83 5.14
CA ARG A 63 -1.69 8.23 4.19
C ARG A 63 -1.76 8.97 2.84
N ALA A 64 -1.45 10.27 2.80
CA ALA A 64 -1.50 11.03 1.56
C ALA A 64 -0.33 10.71 0.61
N ILE A 65 0.74 10.10 1.13
CA ILE A 65 1.97 9.80 0.39
C ILE A 65 1.80 8.49 -0.39
N ASP A 66 2.20 8.51 -1.66
CA ASP A 66 2.14 7.36 -2.55
C ASP A 66 3.34 6.42 -2.35
N ALA A 67 3.13 5.31 -1.62
CA ALA A 67 4.15 4.29 -1.35
C ALA A 67 4.79 3.74 -2.63
N CYS A 68 3.98 3.40 -3.62
CA CYS A 68 4.50 2.85 -4.87
C CYS A 68 5.18 3.92 -5.71
N GLY A 69 4.68 5.15 -5.66
CA GLY A 69 5.30 6.29 -6.33
C GLY A 69 6.70 6.66 -5.81
N LEU A 70 7.07 6.21 -4.61
CA LEU A 70 8.40 6.38 -4.01
C LEU A 70 9.45 5.39 -4.56
N HIS A 71 9.03 4.32 -5.25
CA HIS A 71 9.95 3.44 -5.95
C HIS A 71 10.47 4.07 -7.25
N ASP A 72 11.65 3.61 -7.66
CA ASP A 72 12.26 3.94 -8.95
C ASP A 72 12.89 2.65 -9.54
N PRO A 73 12.24 2.04 -10.55
CA PRO A 73 12.75 0.86 -11.24
C PRO A 73 14.20 1.01 -11.74
N ASP A 74 14.56 2.17 -12.31
CA ASP A 74 15.88 2.41 -12.87
C ASP A 74 16.94 2.47 -11.76
N ALA A 75 16.58 3.04 -10.60
CA ALA A 75 17.43 3.03 -9.42
C ALA A 75 17.66 1.60 -8.91
N ALA A 76 16.64 0.76 -8.89
CA ALA A 76 16.76 -0.64 -8.45
C ALA A 76 17.59 -1.46 -9.42
N GLN A 77 17.40 -1.28 -10.73
CA GLN A 77 18.23 -1.91 -11.77
C GLN A 77 19.69 -1.50 -11.62
N LYS A 78 19.98 -0.22 -11.40
CA LYS A 78 21.34 0.26 -11.17
C LYS A 78 21.98 -0.33 -9.91
N ALA A 79 21.21 -0.40 -8.82
CA ALA A 79 21.71 -0.91 -7.54
C ALA A 79 21.96 -2.42 -7.55
N THR A 80 21.13 -3.19 -8.26
CA THR A 80 21.19 -4.66 -8.27
C THR A 80 21.96 -5.23 -9.46
N GLY A 81 21.85 -4.60 -10.62
CA GLY A 81 22.22 -5.15 -11.92
C GLY A 81 21.14 -6.06 -12.53
N ASP A 82 19.98 -6.18 -11.89
CA ASP A 82 18.88 -7.07 -12.28
C ASP A 82 17.75 -6.25 -12.92
N GLU A 83 16.96 -6.86 -13.80
CA GLU A 83 15.84 -6.16 -14.44
C GLU A 83 14.73 -5.89 -13.41
N PRO A 84 14.07 -4.72 -13.44
CA PRO A 84 12.86 -4.50 -12.66
C PRO A 84 11.74 -5.41 -13.14
N ASP A 85 10.96 -5.93 -12.19
CA ASP A 85 9.89 -6.89 -12.42
C ASP A 85 8.53 -6.23 -12.16
N GLU A 86 8.12 -6.17 -10.89
CA GLU A 86 6.82 -5.66 -10.47
C GLU A 86 6.95 -4.62 -9.34
N ILE A 87 6.07 -3.61 -9.36
CA ILE A 87 5.81 -2.69 -8.24
C ILE A 87 4.37 -2.92 -7.78
N LEU A 88 4.18 -3.42 -6.58
CA LEU A 88 2.86 -3.83 -6.08
C LEU A 88 2.60 -3.29 -4.67
N PRO A 89 1.40 -2.73 -4.42
CA PRO A 89 0.99 -2.44 -3.05
C PRO A 89 0.94 -3.72 -2.20
N SER A 90 1.35 -3.61 -0.94
CA SER A 90 1.39 -4.74 0.00
C SER A 90 -0.01 -5.18 0.43
N SER A 91 -0.13 -6.47 0.73
CA SER A 91 -1.33 -7.03 1.36
C SER A 91 -1.49 -6.64 2.84
N SER A 92 -0.44 -6.10 3.46
CA SER A 92 -0.47 -5.64 4.86
C SER A 92 -1.03 -4.22 5.00
N GLY A 93 -1.02 -3.41 3.94
CA GLY A 93 -1.54 -2.05 3.94
C GLY A 93 -1.14 -1.29 2.68
N LEU A 94 -1.99 -0.34 2.25
CA LEU A 94 -1.70 0.51 1.09
C LEU A 94 -0.60 1.58 1.33
N ASN A 95 -0.09 1.70 2.56
CA ASN A 95 1.09 2.51 2.90
C ASN A 95 2.40 1.75 2.67
N GLU A 96 2.33 0.50 2.21
CA GLU A 96 3.45 -0.33 1.88
C GLU A 96 3.43 -0.67 0.38
N CYS A 97 4.61 -0.74 -0.23
CA CYS A 97 4.76 -1.17 -1.60
C CYS A 97 6.03 -2.02 -1.74
N ASP A 98 5.96 -3.04 -2.57
CA ASP A 98 7.07 -3.92 -2.89
C ASP A 98 7.52 -3.65 -4.32
N LEU A 99 8.83 -3.44 -4.51
CA LEU A 99 9.48 -3.53 -5.83
C LEU A 99 10.30 -4.81 -5.87
N ARG A 100 10.12 -5.62 -6.90
CA ARG A 100 10.93 -6.81 -7.17
C ARG A 100 11.83 -6.60 -8.37
N THR A 101 12.98 -7.25 -8.34
CA THR A 101 13.86 -7.37 -9.50
C THR A 101 14.20 -8.84 -9.76
N HIS A 102 14.60 -9.15 -10.98
CA HIS A 102 14.85 -10.51 -11.43
C HIS A 102 16.02 -10.60 -12.41
N GLN A 103 16.71 -11.75 -12.40
CA GLN A 103 17.78 -12.07 -13.36
C GLN A 103 17.28 -12.80 -14.61
N GLY A 104 15.99 -13.13 -14.63
CA GLY A 104 15.33 -13.89 -15.67
C GLY A 104 13.90 -14.22 -15.26
N GLU A 105 13.08 -14.64 -16.22
CA GLU A 105 11.61 -14.79 -16.12
C GLU A 105 11.12 -15.54 -14.85
N PHE A 106 11.92 -16.45 -14.28
CA PHE A 106 11.54 -17.23 -13.10
C PHE A 106 12.53 -17.15 -11.94
N LYS A 107 13.33 -16.08 -11.88
CA LYS A 107 14.37 -15.91 -10.84
C LYS A 107 14.37 -14.49 -10.29
N SER A 108 13.42 -14.20 -9.41
CA SER A 108 13.46 -13.00 -8.56
C SER A 108 14.68 -13.07 -7.65
N THR A 109 15.40 -11.96 -7.53
CA THR A 109 16.69 -11.90 -6.83
C THR A 109 16.70 -10.89 -5.71
N TRP A 110 15.96 -9.79 -5.85
CA TRP A 110 15.82 -8.79 -4.80
C TRP A 110 14.37 -8.39 -4.62
N THR A 111 14.02 -8.10 -3.37
CA THR A 111 12.79 -7.42 -3.02
C THR A 111 13.13 -6.18 -2.18
N PHE A 112 12.56 -5.06 -2.58
CA PHE A 112 12.61 -3.77 -1.89
C PHE A 112 11.24 -3.55 -1.26
N TYR A 113 11.14 -3.77 0.06
CA TYR A 113 9.95 -3.50 0.83
C TYR A 113 9.97 -2.05 1.29
N LEU A 114 9.05 -1.22 0.81
CA LEU A 114 8.89 0.17 1.23
C LEU A 114 7.68 0.30 2.16
N GLU A 115 7.86 0.95 3.30
CA GLU A 115 6.78 1.27 4.25
C GLU A 115 6.80 2.76 4.59
N ILE A 116 5.65 3.42 4.43
CA ILE A 116 5.43 4.79 4.89
C ILE A 116 4.77 4.76 6.27
N GLY A 117 5.27 5.59 7.19
CA GLY A 117 4.68 5.74 8.51
C GLY A 117 5.06 4.59 9.44
N ALA A 118 6.16 3.89 9.14
CA ALA A 118 6.70 2.85 10.00
C ALA A 118 7.04 3.43 11.37
N ALA A 119 6.62 2.76 12.45
CA ALA A 119 6.91 3.20 13.80
C ALA A 119 8.44 3.24 14.04
N TYR A 120 8.98 4.43 14.30
CA TYR A 120 10.40 4.70 14.32
C TYR A 120 10.77 5.84 15.28
N ASP A 121 10.63 5.56 16.57
CA ASP A 121 10.94 6.48 17.66
C ASP A 121 12.45 6.51 18.01
N ALA A 122 12.82 7.37 18.96
CA ALA A 122 14.20 7.49 19.44
C ALA A 122 14.75 6.20 20.07
N ALA A 123 13.90 5.31 20.59
CA ALA A 123 14.35 4.04 21.15
C ALA A 123 14.78 3.08 20.03
N ARG A 124 14.00 2.99 18.95
CA ARG A 124 14.34 2.20 17.76
C ARG A 124 15.57 2.72 17.02
N ARG A 125 15.73 4.05 16.94
CA ARG A 125 16.89 4.70 16.28
C ARG A 125 18.24 4.43 16.94
N ARG A 126 18.25 4.07 18.22
CA ARG A 126 19.47 4.05 19.05
C ARG A 126 20.52 3.06 18.55
N ASP A 127 20.06 1.94 18.02
CA ASP A 127 20.91 0.83 17.62
C ASP A 127 21.24 0.87 16.11
N ASP A 128 20.61 1.79 15.36
CA ASP A 128 20.85 1.98 13.93
C ASP A 128 21.97 2.99 13.67
N ALA A 129 22.77 2.76 12.63
CA ALA A 129 23.87 3.64 12.26
C ALA A 129 23.36 4.89 11.53
N PRO A 130 23.61 6.12 12.03
CA PRO A 130 23.25 7.32 11.29
C PRO A 130 24.18 7.50 10.08
N GLU A 131 23.61 7.70 8.91
CA GLU A 131 24.32 7.91 7.64
C GLU A 131 23.70 9.07 6.85
N LYS A 132 24.46 9.59 5.88
CA LYS A 132 23.99 10.61 4.94
C LYS A 132 23.99 10.07 3.52
N LEU A 133 22.80 9.82 2.96
CA LEU A 133 22.63 9.22 1.63
C LEU A 133 21.88 10.18 0.71
N GLY A 134 22.46 10.52 -0.44
CA GLY A 134 21.86 11.48 -1.38
C GLY A 134 21.52 12.84 -0.75
N GLY A 135 22.24 13.23 0.31
CA GLY A 135 21.98 14.46 1.08
C GLY A 135 20.91 14.34 2.16
N MET A 136 20.24 13.20 2.28
CA MET A 136 19.26 12.92 3.34
C MET A 136 19.92 12.31 4.57
N ASP A 137 19.48 12.73 5.75
CA ASP A 137 19.83 12.06 7.01
C ASP A 137 18.98 10.80 7.15
N VAL A 138 19.64 9.65 7.27
CA VAL A 138 19.01 8.33 7.37
C VAL A 138 19.67 7.50 8.46
N PHE A 139 19.02 6.40 8.82
CA PHE A 139 19.51 5.43 9.78
C PHE A 139 19.52 4.05 9.12
N VAL A 140 20.62 3.32 9.28
CA VAL A 140 20.87 2.04 8.62
C VAL A 140 20.93 0.93 9.67
N SER A 141 20.09 -0.08 9.48
CA SER A 141 20.07 -1.31 10.26
C SER A 141 20.52 -2.46 9.37
N GLU A 142 21.62 -3.12 9.75
CA GLU A 142 22.24 -4.20 8.99
C GLU A 142 22.02 -5.54 9.68
N GLU A 143 21.43 -6.48 8.95
CA GLU A 143 21.23 -7.86 9.34
C GLU A 143 21.89 -8.77 8.28
N GLU A 144 22.07 -10.07 8.55
CA GLU A 144 22.87 -10.97 7.70
C GLU A 144 22.45 -10.97 6.22
N ARG A 145 21.15 -10.81 5.93
CA ARG A 145 20.59 -10.90 4.55
C ARG A 145 19.66 -9.74 4.20
N THR A 146 19.55 -8.78 5.09
CA THR A 146 18.57 -7.71 5.04
C THR A 146 19.24 -6.42 5.44
N CYS A 147 18.89 -5.35 4.74
CA CYS A 147 19.30 -4.02 5.14
C CYS A 147 18.08 -3.12 5.17
N THR A 148 17.86 -2.45 6.28
CA THR A 148 16.77 -1.50 6.43
C THR A 148 17.36 -0.10 6.51
N ILE A 149 16.92 0.79 5.62
CA ILE A 149 17.26 2.21 5.66
C ILE A 149 16.00 2.98 6.01
N SER A 150 16.06 3.72 7.11
CA SER A 150 14.97 4.51 7.65
C SER A 150 15.27 6.00 7.47
N ARG A 151 14.37 6.73 6.79
CA ARG A 151 14.37 8.20 6.78
C ARG A 151 13.27 8.70 7.71
N PRO A 152 13.61 9.32 8.86
CA PRO A 152 12.61 9.93 9.73
C PRO A 152 11.79 10.97 8.98
N ILE A 153 10.47 10.92 9.16
CA ILE A 153 9.53 11.94 8.67
C ILE A 153 8.94 12.76 9.81
N ASP A 154 8.96 12.21 11.04
CA ASP A 154 8.70 12.90 12.29
C ASP A 154 9.44 12.22 13.46
N ASP A 155 9.11 12.59 14.70
CA ASP A 155 9.76 12.05 15.92
C ASP A 155 9.44 10.58 16.21
N ASN A 156 8.40 10.02 15.60
CA ASN A 156 7.90 8.67 15.87
C ASN A 156 7.72 7.82 14.61
N HIS A 157 7.94 8.37 13.41
CA HIS A 157 7.73 7.65 12.16
C HIS A 157 8.85 7.88 11.15
N ALA A 158 9.00 6.91 10.25
CA ALA A 158 9.92 6.97 9.11
C ALA A 158 9.26 6.47 7.82
N VAL A 159 9.87 6.83 6.70
CA VAL A 159 9.82 6.00 5.49
C VAL A 159 10.95 5.01 5.57
N GLN A 160 10.63 3.72 5.49
CA GLN A 160 11.60 2.63 5.56
C GLN A 160 11.67 1.92 4.22
N VAL A 161 12.89 1.61 3.78
CA VAL A 161 13.12 0.62 2.74
C VAL A 161 13.94 -0.51 3.32
N ARG A 162 13.39 -1.72 3.30
CA ARG A 162 14.09 -2.96 3.61
C ARG A 162 14.42 -3.68 2.32
N VAL A 163 15.69 -3.91 2.07
CA VAL A 163 16.18 -4.66 0.91
C VAL A 163 16.55 -6.06 1.36
N SER A 164 16.03 -7.07 0.66
CA SER A 164 16.33 -8.48 0.92
C SER A 164 16.67 -9.20 -0.38
N ALA A 165 17.65 -10.10 -0.32
CA ALA A 165 17.98 -10.99 -1.41
C ALA A 165 17.10 -12.25 -1.36
N SER A 166 16.39 -12.54 -2.45
CA SER A 166 15.53 -13.72 -2.63
C SER A 166 16.32 -14.94 -3.13
N VAL A 167 17.57 -15.11 -2.67
CA VAL A 167 18.43 -16.23 -3.07
C VAL A 167 18.20 -17.47 -2.19
N MET A 168 18.42 -18.66 -2.75
CA MET A 168 18.35 -19.91 -1.97
C MET A 168 19.30 -19.87 -0.77
N SER A 169 18.98 -20.59 0.30
CA SER A 169 19.69 -20.47 1.58
C SER A 169 21.20 -20.75 1.53
N ASN A 170 21.66 -21.47 0.53
CA ASN A 170 23.05 -21.81 0.26
C ASN A 170 23.75 -20.88 -0.76
N GLU A 171 23.02 -19.96 -1.40
CA GLU A 171 23.55 -19.00 -2.35
C GLU A 171 23.83 -17.66 -1.66
N LYS A 172 24.94 -17.01 -2.04
CA LYS A 172 25.23 -15.64 -1.60
C LYS A 172 24.83 -14.68 -2.72
N PRO A 173 24.13 -13.57 -2.43
CA PRO A 173 23.86 -12.57 -3.44
C PRO A 173 25.16 -11.96 -3.96
N ALA A 174 25.15 -11.50 -5.22
CA ALA A 174 26.33 -10.93 -5.87
C ALA A 174 26.85 -9.65 -5.18
N LYS A 175 25.95 -8.91 -4.51
CA LYS A 175 26.25 -7.75 -3.67
C LYS A 175 25.68 -7.97 -2.26
N PRO A 176 26.30 -7.44 -1.20
CA PRO A 176 25.68 -7.38 0.14
C PRO A 176 24.41 -6.51 0.13
N ALA A 177 23.41 -6.88 0.94
CA ALA A 177 22.13 -6.18 0.99
C ALA A 177 22.26 -4.68 1.32
N CYS A 178 23.14 -4.32 2.28
CA CYS A 178 23.35 -2.91 2.61
C CYS A 178 24.13 -2.12 1.56
N GLN A 179 24.90 -2.78 0.69
CA GLN A 179 25.46 -2.08 -0.46
C GLN A 179 24.34 -1.71 -1.43
N VAL A 180 23.47 -2.67 -1.78
CA VAL A 180 22.33 -2.45 -2.67
C VAL A 180 21.39 -1.38 -2.11
N ALA A 181 21.05 -1.47 -0.82
CA ALA A 181 20.16 -0.52 -0.17
C ALA A 181 20.72 0.91 -0.20
N ARG A 182 22.02 1.10 0.09
CA ARG A 182 22.65 2.43 0.07
C ARG A 182 22.67 3.03 -1.34
N GLU A 183 23.04 2.23 -2.35
CA GLU A 183 23.03 2.65 -3.76
C GLU A 183 21.61 3.05 -4.19
N TYR A 184 20.61 2.23 -3.85
CA TYR A 184 19.21 2.46 -4.18
C TYR A 184 18.63 3.72 -3.49
N VAL A 185 18.72 3.82 -2.16
CA VAL A 185 18.17 4.97 -1.42
C VAL A 185 18.87 6.29 -1.75
N THR A 186 20.17 6.24 -2.07
CA THR A 186 20.89 7.43 -2.57
C THR A 186 20.28 7.95 -3.87
N ALA A 187 19.89 7.06 -4.78
CA ALA A 187 19.24 7.43 -6.04
C ALA A 187 17.79 7.91 -5.84
N LEU A 188 17.07 7.40 -4.82
CA LEU A 188 15.72 7.86 -4.48
C LEU A 188 15.67 9.24 -3.82
N ALA A 189 16.81 9.83 -3.44
CA ALA A 189 16.84 11.06 -2.66
C ALA A 189 16.00 12.22 -3.24
N PRO A 190 16.00 12.51 -4.55
CA PRO A 190 15.14 13.55 -5.11
C PRO A 190 13.65 13.27 -4.88
N VAL A 191 13.21 12.01 -5.07
CA VAL A 191 11.81 11.59 -4.90
C VAL A 191 11.40 11.60 -3.43
N TRP A 192 12.32 11.26 -2.52
CA TRP A 192 12.02 11.23 -1.09
C TRP A 192 11.99 12.64 -0.48
N GLN A 193 12.77 13.58 -1.02
CA GLN A 193 12.74 14.98 -0.57
C GLN A 193 11.40 15.65 -0.91
N ASP A 194 10.81 15.34 -2.07
CA ASP A 194 9.48 15.77 -2.49
C ASP A 194 8.57 14.56 -2.70
N MET A 195 8.11 13.98 -1.58
CA MET A 195 7.38 12.72 -1.61
C MET A 195 6.09 12.85 -2.44
N PRO A 196 5.86 11.96 -3.41
CA PRO A 196 4.69 12.05 -4.24
C PRO A 196 3.43 11.73 -3.45
N LYS A 197 2.35 12.40 -3.83
CA LYS A 197 1.02 12.16 -3.28
C LYS A 197 0.25 11.20 -4.16
N HIS A 198 -0.69 10.47 -3.57
CA HIS A 198 -1.66 9.72 -4.36
C HIS A 198 -2.41 10.65 -5.33
N GLY A 199 -2.63 10.20 -6.56
CA GLY A 199 -3.25 11.00 -7.61
C GLY A 199 -2.32 11.99 -8.33
N SER A 200 -1.03 12.03 -7.98
CA SER A 200 -0.03 12.87 -8.70
C SER A 200 0.37 12.33 -10.08
N GLY A 201 -0.12 11.15 -10.46
CA GLY A 201 0.16 10.50 -11.75
C GLY A 201 1.42 9.65 -11.79
N ARG A 202 2.17 9.51 -10.69
CA ARG A 202 3.35 8.61 -10.62
C ARG A 202 3.00 7.13 -10.60
N THR A 203 1.88 6.76 -9.99
CA THR A 203 1.40 5.37 -9.92
C THR A 203 0.10 5.22 -10.69
N GLN A 204 -0.02 4.11 -11.44
CA GLN A 204 -1.25 3.71 -12.10
C GLN A 204 -1.54 2.23 -11.80
N PRO A 205 -2.82 1.84 -11.64
CA PRO A 205 -4.01 2.70 -11.57
C PRO A 205 -4.04 3.56 -10.30
N GLU A 206 -4.80 4.66 -10.30
CA GLU A 206 -4.98 5.46 -9.08
C GLU A 206 -5.78 4.65 -8.04
N LEU A 207 -5.20 4.47 -6.86
CA LEU A 207 -5.88 3.86 -5.73
C LEU A 207 -6.81 4.89 -5.10
N THR A 208 -8.12 4.65 -5.12
CA THR A 208 -9.12 5.57 -4.57
C THR A 208 -9.38 5.32 -3.09
N LEU A 209 -9.12 4.10 -2.61
CA LEU A 209 -9.37 3.73 -1.22
C LEU A 209 -8.48 4.52 -0.23
N VAL A 210 -7.24 4.84 -0.63
CA VAL A 210 -6.28 5.63 0.15
C VAL A 210 -6.76 7.05 0.47
N LYS A 211 -7.76 7.56 -0.26
CA LYS A 211 -8.32 8.90 -0.05
C LYS A 211 -9.31 8.98 1.11
N LEU A 212 -9.75 7.83 1.64
CA LEU A 212 -10.71 7.79 2.74
C LEU A 212 -10.01 8.02 4.08
N ASP A 213 -10.68 7.74 5.21
CA ASP A 213 -10.06 7.64 6.53
C ASP A 213 -10.51 6.33 7.23
N PRO A 214 -9.60 5.44 7.65
CA PRO A 214 -9.99 4.14 8.21
C PRO A 214 -10.63 4.30 9.60
N CYS A 215 -10.27 5.36 10.35
CA CYS A 215 -10.93 5.70 11.60
C CYS A 215 -12.33 6.26 11.38
N LYS A 216 -12.59 6.96 10.27
CA LYS A 216 -13.94 7.36 9.91
C LYS A 216 -14.81 6.12 9.67
N ALA A 217 -14.29 5.13 8.95
CA ALA A 217 -14.97 3.84 8.74
C ALA A 217 -15.21 3.11 10.08
N ALA A 218 -14.19 2.93 10.90
CA ALA A 218 -14.28 2.25 12.20
C ALA A 218 -15.20 2.98 13.20
N SER A 219 -15.34 4.30 13.09
CA SER A 219 -16.26 5.08 13.95
C SER A 219 -17.72 4.62 13.85
N ALA A 220 -18.09 3.95 12.74
CA ALA A 220 -19.43 3.43 12.52
C ALA A 220 -19.84 2.31 13.49
N THR A 221 -18.87 1.73 14.21
CA THR A 221 -19.09 0.60 15.13
C THR A 221 -18.86 0.97 16.59
N LEU A 222 -18.63 2.25 16.92
CA LEU A 222 -18.37 2.67 18.30
C LEU A 222 -19.55 2.38 19.24
N ASP A 223 -20.78 2.43 18.72
CA ASP A 223 -22.01 2.14 19.47
C ASP A 223 -22.14 0.65 19.87
N MET A 224 -21.31 -0.23 19.30
CA MET A 224 -21.25 -1.64 19.66
C MET A 224 -20.41 -1.90 20.92
N PHE A 225 -19.73 -0.88 21.44
CA PHE A 225 -18.82 -0.99 22.57
C PHE A 225 -19.26 -0.08 23.71
N GLU A 226 -19.30 -0.63 24.93
CA GLU A 226 -19.40 0.18 26.14
C GLU A 226 -18.14 1.05 26.24
N GLU A 227 -18.31 2.37 26.32
CA GLU A 227 -17.19 3.33 26.31
C GLU A 227 -16.26 3.12 25.09
N GLY A 228 -16.85 2.95 23.91
CA GLY A 228 -16.12 2.75 22.67
C GLY A 228 -15.15 3.88 22.35
N TYR A 229 -13.94 3.53 21.91
CA TYR A 229 -12.96 4.47 21.38
C TYR A 229 -12.25 3.92 20.14
N LEU A 230 -11.59 4.81 19.41
CA LEU A 230 -10.78 4.48 18.23
C LEU A 230 -9.28 4.54 18.56
N GLU A 231 -8.57 3.58 18.00
CA GLU A 231 -7.12 3.48 18.05
C GLU A 231 -6.57 3.27 16.64
N THR A 232 -5.70 4.17 16.19
CA THR A 232 -5.02 4.02 14.90
C THR A 232 -3.90 2.98 15.00
N GLY A 233 -3.90 2.03 14.07
CA GLY A 233 -2.84 1.03 13.92
C GLY A 233 -1.73 1.46 12.97
N GLY A 234 -1.95 2.54 12.21
CA GLY A 234 -1.07 3.03 11.15
C GLY A 234 -1.88 3.78 10.08
N PRO A 235 -1.24 4.28 9.01
CA PRO A 235 -1.88 5.14 8.01
C PRO A 235 -3.16 4.57 7.37
N MET A 236 -3.22 3.24 7.22
CA MET A 236 -4.30 2.51 6.55
C MET A 236 -5.17 1.67 7.50
N SER A 237 -4.99 1.78 8.83
CA SER A 237 -5.64 0.89 9.80
C SER A 237 -6.19 1.63 11.02
N CYS A 238 -7.42 1.31 11.41
CA CYS A 238 -8.02 1.82 12.64
C CYS A 238 -8.88 0.77 13.32
N THR A 239 -8.88 0.77 14.65
CA THR A 239 -9.61 -0.20 15.45
C THR A 239 -10.60 0.50 16.37
N ALA A 240 -11.86 0.08 16.33
CA ALA A 240 -12.85 0.40 17.36
C ALA A 240 -12.84 -0.68 18.44
N ARG A 241 -12.79 -0.28 19.71
CA ARG A 241 -12.74 -1.19 20.87
C ARG A 241 -13.33 -0.54 22.12
N SER A 242 -13.60 -1.34 23.15
CA SER A 242 -14.11 -0.84 24.44
C SER A 242 -12.99 -0.33 25.34
N ALA A 243 -13.18 0.81 26.00
CA ALA A 243 -12.29 1.30 27.06
C ALA A 243 -12.38 0.46 28.34
N LYS A 244 -13.46 -0.32 28.49
CA LYS A 244 -13.64 -1.20 29.64
C LYS A 244 -12.67 -2.36 29.54
N VAL A 245 -11.72 -2.39 30.48
CA VAL A 245 -10.75 -3.48 30.60
C VAL A 245 -11.51 -4.78 30.85
N THR A 246 -11.58 -5.61 29.82
CA THR A 246 -12.09 -6.97 29.96
C THR A 246 -10.92 -7.84 30.45
N PRO A 247 -11.07 -8.60 31.55
CA PRO A 247 -10.05 -9.54 31.99
C PRO A 247 -9.59 -10.44 30.84
N PRO A 248 -8.33 -10.89 30.80
CA PRO A 248 -7.87 -11.84 29.78
C PRO A 248 -8.75 -13.09 29.81
N GLN A 249 -9.73 -13.16 28.91
CA GLN A 249 -10.58 -14.34 28.83
C GLN A 249 -9.81 -15.43 28.11
N LYS A 250 -9.89 -16.66 28.64
CA LYS A 250 -9.49 -17.84 27.88
C LYS A 250 -10.43 -17.91 26.67
N ARG A 251 -9.92 -17.51 25.51
CA ARG A 251 -10.74 -17.43 24.30
C ARG A 251 -11.01 -18.81 23.76
N ASP A 252 -12.25 -19.06 23.39
CA ASP A 252 -12.58 -20.22 22.59
C ASP A 252 -11.84 -20.15 21.26
N LYS A 253 -11.42 -21.32 20.77
CA LYS A 253 -10.72 -21.42 19.48
C LYS A 253 -11.63 -20.86 18.38
N GLY A 254 -11.13 -19.91 17.59
CA GLY A 254 -11.89 -19.26 16.53
C GLY A 254 -12.65 -17.99 16.96
N VAL A 255 -12.54 -17.55 18.22
CA VAL A 255 -13.09 -16.28 18.69
C VAL A 255 -11.98 -15.23 18.79
N GLY A 256 -12.20 -14.10 18.11
CA GLY A 256 -11.29 -12.96 18.08
C GLY A 256 -11.35 -12.08 19.32
N ARG A 257 -10.67 -10.93 19.23
CA ARG A 257 -10.80 -9.87 20.23
C ARG A 257 -12.17 -9.19 20.08
N PRO A 258 -12.78 -8.70 21.17
CA PRO A 258 -13.99 -7.87 21.10
C PRO A 258 -13.63 -6.46 20.59
N GLU A 259 -13.23 -6.38 19.33
CA GLU A 259 -12.86 -5.17 18.63
C GLU A 259 -13.28 -5.29 17.15
N VAL A 260 -13.37 -4.16 16.47
CA VAL A 260 -13.54 -4.09 15.01
C VAL A 260 -12.30 -3.41 14.45
N ASN A 261 -11.46 -4.16 13.73
CA ASN A 261 -10.31 -3.60 13.02
C ASN A 261 -10.68 -3.39 11.55
N VAL A 262 -10.43 -2.18 11.04
CA VAL A 262 -10.61 -1.80 9.64
C VAL A 262 -9.25 -1.51 9.04
N LEU A 263 -8.91 -2.20 7.96
CA LEU A 263 -7.66 -2.06 7.23
C LEU A 263 -7.95 -1.87 5.74
N TRP A 264 -7.24 -0.97 5.09
CA TRP A 264 -7.21 -0.91 3.62
C TRP A 264 -5.99 -1.60 3.06
N THR A 265 -6.23 -2.43 2.07
CA THR A 265 -5.21 -3.31 1.50
C THR A 265 -5.43 -3.52 0.01
N MET A 266 -4.41 -4.03 -0.67
CA MET A 266 -4.52 -4.61 -2.00
C MET A 266 -4.22 -6.10 -1.89
N ASN A 267 -5.16 -6.95 -2.32
CA ASN A 267 -5.01 -8.39 -2.20
C ASN A 267 -5.73 -9.10 -3.34
N SER A 268 -5.45 -10.39 -3.53
CA SER A 268 -6.14 -11.23 -4.51
C SER A 268 -7.65 -11.23 -4.25
N ASP A 269 -8.44 -11.39 -5.32
CA ASP A 269 -9.90 -11.50 -5.23
C ASP A 269 -10.31 -12.50 -4.13
N PRO A 270 -11.03 -12.04 -3.08
CA PRO A 270 -11.37 -12.89 -1.95
C PRO A 270 -12.36 -14.00 -2.31
N SER A 271 -13.00 -13.96 -3.49
CA SER A 271 -13.85 -15.06 -3.98
C SER A 271 -13.09 -16.40 -4.03
N LYS A 272 -11.76 -16.36 -4.20
CA LYS A 272 -10.86 -17.53 -4.18
C LYS A 272 -10.76 -18.23 -2.82
N LEU A 273 -11.21 -17.58 -1.74
CA LEU A 273 -11.29 -18.20 -0.43
C LEU A 273 -12.45 -19.21 -0.35
N ILE A 274 -13.44 -19.11 -1.23
CA ILE A 274 -14.63 -19.97 -1.23
C ILE A 274 -14.29 -21.29 -1.92
N LYS A 275 -14.34 -22.39 -1.17
CA LYS A 275 -14.06 -23.73 -1.68
C LYS A 275 -15.30 -24.62 -1.56
N ALA A 276 -15.54 -25.46 -2.56
CA ALA A 276 -16.67 -26.38 -2.55
C ALA A 276 -16.55 -27.36 -1.36
N GLY A 277 -17.59 -27.41 -0.51
CA GLY A 277 -17.63 -28.26 0.69
C GLY A 277 -16.92 -27.69 1.91
N ASP A 278 -16.40 -26.47 1.85
CA ASP A 278 -15.75 -25.75 2.96
C ASP A 278 -16.67 -24.62 3.44
N ASP A 279 -17.04 -24.61 4.72
CA ASP A 279 -17.90 -23.59 5.34
C ASP A 279 -17.09 -22.45 6.00
N THR A 280 -15.76 -22.46 5.86
CA THR A 280 -14.89 -21.42 6.43
C THR A 280 -14.95 -20.11 5.66
N ALA A 281 -15.47 -20.07 4.44
CA ALA A 281 -15.68 -18.83 3.69
C ALA A 281 -17.00 -18.85 2.90
N ARG A 282 -17.70 -17.71 2.87
CA ARG A 282 -18.93 -17.54 2.08
C ARG A 282 -19.05 -16.14 1.52
N GLU A 283 -19.64 -16.02 0.33
CA GLU A 283 -20.01 -14.73 -0.25
C GLU A 283 -21.37 -14.27 0.31
N VAL A 284 -21.47 -12.98 0.60
CA VAL A 284 -22.72 -12.27 0.90
C VAL A 284 -22.77 -10.98 0.09
N THR A 285 -23.96 -10.41 -0.05
CA THR A 285 -24.14 -9.07 -0.63
C THR A 285 -24.58 -8.11 0.46
N VAL A 286 -23.82 -7.05 0.70
CA VAL A 286 -24.14 -6.01 1.69
C VAL A 286 -24.16 -4.66 0.98
N GLU A 287 -25.29 -3.95 1.03
CA GLU A 287 -25.47 -2.65 0.37
C GLU A 287 -25.07 -2.68 -1.13
N GLY A 288 -25.38 -3.79 -1.82
CA GLY A 288 -25.08 -4.00 -3.24
C GLY A 288 -23.63 -4.36 -3.56
N ARG A 289 -22.76 -4.51 -2.55
CA ARG A 289 -21.36 -4.93 -2.72
C ARG A 289 -21.16 -6.40 -2.37
N LYS A 290 -20.31 -7.07 -3.14
CA LYS A 290 -19.83 -8.42 -2.81
C LYS A 290 -18.90 -8.35 -1.62
N VAL A 291 -19.17 -9.19 -0.63
CA VAL A 291 -18.37 -9.31 0.58
C VAL A 291 -18.12 -10.79 0.83
N VAL A 292 -16.86 -11.16 1.04
CA VAL A 292 -16.51 -12.52 1.45
C VAL A 292 -16.27 -12.52 2.96
N LEU A 293 -17.05 -13.31 3.68
CA LEU A 293 -16.85 -13.56 5.10
C LEU A 293 -16.02 -14.82 5.26
N SER A 294 -14.91 -14.73 5.99
CA SER A 294 -14.00 -15.84 6.24
C SER A 294 -13.76 -16.04 7.73
N LYS A 295 -14.03 -17.25 8.21
CA LYS A 295 -13.79 -17.71 9.58
C LYS A 295 -12.33 -18.11 9.74
N GLY A 296 -11.59 -17.37 10.55
CA GLY A 296 -10.21 -17.66 10.91
C GLY A 296 -10.06 -18.23 12.32
N SER A 297 -8.81 -18.50 12.71
CA SER A 297 -8.47 -18.90 14.08
C SER A 297 -8.68 -17.80 15.12
N PHE A 298 -8.78 -16.55 14.67
CA PHE A 298 -8.85 -15.35 15.51
C PHE A 298 -10.12 -14.52 15.25
N GLY A 299 -11.23 -15.17 14.88
CA GLY A 299 -12.51 -14.51 14.62
C GLY A 299 -12.90 -14.54 13.15
N CYS A 300 -13.63 -13.51 12.71
CA CYS A 300 -14.08 -13.38 11.33
C CYS A 300 -13.34 -12.27 10.61
N THR A 301 -13.00 -12.49 9.34
CA THR A 301 -12.54 -11.43 8.44
C THR A 301 -13.56 -11.26 7.33
N SER A 302 -14.03 -10.03 7.13
CA SER A 302 -14.84 -9.63 5.98
C SER A 302 -13.94 -8.93 4.98
N TYR A 303 -13.99 -9.38 3.72
CA TYR A 303 -13.27 -8.79 2.60
C TYR A 303 -14.27 -8.10 1.68
N ILE A 304 -14.17 -6.78 1.57
CA ILE A 304 -15.05 -5.96 0.75
C ILE A 304 -14.22 -5.44 -0.42
N VAL A 305 -14.55 -5.83 -1.65
CA VAL A 305 -13.93 -5.24 -2.84
C VAL A 305 -14.42 -3.80 -2.98
N TRP A 306 -13.50 -2.84 -2.85
CA TRP A 306 -13.82 -1.42 -2.89
C TRP A 306 -14.12 -0.95 -4.32
N ASP A 307 -13.30 -1.42 -5.25
CA ASP A 307 -13.31 -1.05 -6.66
C ASP A 307 -12.95 -2.28 -7.50
N ASP A 308 -13.94 -2.83 -8.20
CA ASP A 308 -13.77 -4.01 -9.05
C ASP A 308 -13.25 -3.67 -10.46
N GLN A 309 -13.18 -2.37 -10.80
CA GLN A 309 -12.63 -1.87 -12.06
C GLN A 309 -11.13 -1.59 -11.94
N VAL A 310 -10.64 -1.32 -10.73
CA VAL A 310 -9.21 -1.13 -10.47
C VAL A 310 -8.58 -2.45 -10.06
N LYS A 311 -7.87 -3.03 -11.04
CA LYS A 311 -7.14 -4.28 -10.91
C LYS A 311 -5.66 -4.03 -11.18
N VAL A 312 -4.81 -4.73 -10.43
CA VAL A 312 -3.37 -4.75 -10.65
C VAL A 312 -2.98 -6.19 -10.92
N ASP A 313 -2.39 -6.42 -12.10
CA ASP A 313 -1.89 -7.73 -12.49
C ASP A 313 -0.59 -8.04 -11.73
N GLN A 314 -0.45 -9.29 -11.30
CA GLN A 314 0.81 -9.82 -10.76
C GLN A 314 1.42 -10.75 -11.80
N ASP A 315 2.47 -10.30 -12.49
CA ASP A 315 3.05 -11.01 -13.64
C ASP A 315 3.59 -12.40 -13.27
N ASN A 316 3.96 -12.62 -12.00
CA ASN A 316 4.60 -13.85 -11.53
C ASN A 316 3.72 -14.78 -10.69
N ARG A 317 2.41 -14.51 -10.60
CA ARG A 317 1.44 -15.46 -10.05
C ARG A 317 0.53 -15.95 -11.17
N GLY A 318 0.26 -17.26 -11.20
CA GLY A 318 -0.41 -17.90 -12.34
C GLY A 318 -1.68 -17.21 -12.80
N ASP A 319 -2.06 -17.43 -14.06
CA ASP A 319 -3.17 -16.78 -14.75
C ASP A 319 -4.38 -16.46 -13.83
N GLY A 320 -4.66 -15.17 -13.65
CA GLY A 320 -5.87 -14.69 -12.96
C GLY A 320 -5.69 -14.19 -11.53
N ASP A 321 -4.46 -14.02 -11.01
CA ASP A 321 -4.18 -13.40 -9.71
C ASP A 321 -4.18 -11.85 -9.76
N GLU A 322 -5.28 -11.28 -10.26
CA GLU A 322 -5.54 -9.84 -10.16
C GLU A 322 -5.69 -9.43 -8.69
N LEU A 323 -5.04 -8.33 -8.32
CA LEU A 323 -5.24 -7.68 -7.04
C LEU A 323 -6.33 -6.64 -7.12
N THR A 324 -7.18 -6.60 -6.10
CA THR A 324 -8.23 -5.61 -5.95
C THR A 324 -7.98 -4.76 -4.70
N GLN A 325 -8.40 -3.49 -4.73
CA GLN A 325 -8.48 -2.69 -3.50
C GLN A 325 -9.56 -3.26 -2.58
N GLN A 326 -9.22 -3.53 -1.32
CA GLN A 326 -10.12 -4.15 -0.37
C GLN A 326 -10.18 -3.38 0.95
N ILE A 327 -11.40 -3.25 1.49
CA ILE A 327 -11.60 -2.96 2.90
C ILE A 327 -11.67 -4.29 3.63
N ARG A 328 -10.67 -4.55 4.47
CA ARG A 328 -10.60 -5.72 5.34
C ARG A 328 -11.15 -5.34 6.71
N VAL A 329 -12.17 -6.05 7.17
CA VAL A 329 -12.79 -5.83 8.48
C VAL A 329 -12.66 -7.08 9.33
N GLN A 330 -12.01 -6.99 10.49
CA GLN A 330 -11.89 -8.10 11.43
C GLN A 330 -12.82 -7.90 12.61
N THR A 331 -13.55 -8.95 12.99
CA THR A 331 -14.49 -8.98 14.12
C THR A 331 -14.25 -10.22 14.99
N ALA A 332 -14.78 -10.19 16.21
CA ALA A 332 -14.67 -11.31 17.14
C ALA A 332 -15.27 -12.62 16.60
N THR A 333 -16.42 -12.56 15.94
CA THR A 333 -17.14 -13.72 15.38
C THR A 333 -17.78 -13.37 14.03
N CYS A 334 -18.24 -14.38 13.29
CA CYS A 334 -18.95 -14.14 12.02
C CYS A 334 -20.43 -13.79 12.20
N ASP A 335 -20.97 -13.90 13.42
CA ASP A 335 -22.40 -13.67 13.70
C ASP A 335 -22.80 -12.21 13.53
N ASN A 336 -21.88 -11.28 13.85
CA ASN A 336 -22.11 -9.83 13.71
C ASN A 336 -21.33 -9.20 12.54
N ALA A 337 -20.55 -9.98 11.78
CA ALA A 337 -19.67 -9.45 10.74
C ALA A 337 -20.44 -8.72 9.64
N GLU A 338 -21.60 -9.24 9.23
CA GLU A 338 -22.44 -8.61 8.20
C GLU A 338 -23.03 -7.26 8.65
N GLU A 339 -23.49 -7.17 9.90
CA GLU A 339 -23.99 -5.92 10.49
C GLU A 339 -22.88 -4.87 10.59
N VAL A 340 -21.69 -5.29 11.04
CA VAL A 340 -20.49 -4.45 11.11
C VAL A 340 -20.13 -3.89 9.73
N VAL A 341 -20.10 -4.75 8.71
CA VAL A 341 -19.80 -4.35 7.33
C VAL A 341 -20.84 -3.36 6.82
N LYS A 342 -22.13 -3.59 7.11
CA LYS A 342 -23.21 -2.67 6.73
C LYS A 342 -23.01 -1.27 7.34
N LYS A 343 -22.69 -1.19 8.63
CA LYS A 343 -22.38 0.07 9.33
C LYS A 343 -21.19 0.80 8.69
N ILE A 344 -20.11 0.07 8.40
CA ILE A 344 -18.90 0.61 7.76
C ILE A 344 -19.21 1.15 6.37
N LEU A 345 -19.88 0.37 5.52
CA LEU A 345 -20.24 0.76 4.15
C LEU A 345 -21.13 2.01 4.10
N ALA A 346 -22.10 2.11 5.01
CA ALA A 346 -22.93 3.30 5.13
C ALA A 346 -22.12 4.56 5.49
N LYS A 347 -20.98 4.41 6.17
CA LYS A 347 -20.13 5.52 6.63
C LYS A 347 -19.08 5.94 5.61
N VAL A 348 -18.50 4.99 4.86
CA VAL A 348 -17.52 5.28 3.80
C VAL A 348 -18.17 5.75 2.50
N GLY A 349 -19.47 5.49 2.34
CA GLY A 349 -20.26 5.91 1.19
C GLY A 349 -20.17 4.95 0.00
N GLN A 350 -20.99 5.26 -1.01
CA GLN A 350 -20.88 4.64 -2.33
C GLN A 350 -19.84 5.41 -3.13
N ARG A 351 -19.17 4.71 -4.06
CA ARG A 351 -18.25 5.35 -5.00
C ARG A 351 -19.02 6.20 -6.00
#